data_AF-A0A965RQM5-F1
#
_entry.id   AF-A0A965RQM5-F1
#
_cell.length_a   1.000
_cell.length_b   1.000
_cell.length_c   1.000
_cell.angle_alpha   90.00
_cell.angle_beta   90.00
_cell.angle_gamma   90.00
#
_symmetry.space_group_name_H-M   'P 1'
#
loop_
_entity.id
_entity.type
_entity.pdbx_description
1 polymer ?
#
loop_
_entity_poly.entity_id
_entity_poly.type
_entity_poly.pdbx_seq_one_letter_code
_entity_poly.pdbx_strand_id
1 'polypeptide(L)'
;MFISLFLAVITPIVFGAAWIGELYYRELDWQETQIILDNTAIRLGQNDLETVQRIEQDRKTIKLLHPKFHQSLACSLVPATAIGCGKLAKTLRATIRGINHASGVKAKLGWERGTAIVDHEINKSPQKFMLERTTELVLRQARCSVCGEVEGLILTNLEQAKSRLFEMDKRGLSTSVSLVSEGASRWNYRLWAK
;
A
#
# COMPACT_ATOMS: atom_id res chain seq x y z
N MET A 1 1.64 -40.09 -58.29
CA MET A 1 0.87 -38.99 -57.68
C MET A 1 0.65 -39.12 -56.16
N PHE A 2 1.35 -40.01 -55.44
CA PHE A 2 1.17 -40.18 -53.98
C PHE A 2 1.83 -39.09 -53.12
N ILE A 3 2.86 -38.40 -53.64
CA ILE A 3 3.64 -37.39 -52.91
C ILE A 3 2.78 -36.15 -52.56
N SER A 4 1.91 -35.71 -53.48
CA SER A 4 1.05 -34.53 -53.28
C SER A 4 0.00 -34.75 -52.19
N LEU A 5 -0.50 -35.98 -52.04
CA LEU A 5 -1.48 -36.35 -51.02
C LEU A 5 -0.82 -36.53 -49.64
N PHE A 6 0.40 -37.07 -49.60
CA PHE A 6 1.21 -37.16 -48.38
C PHE A 6 1.59 -35.77 -47.84
N LEU A 7 1.99 -34.84 -48.71
CA LEU A 7 2.23 -33.45 -48.32
C LEU A 7 0.93 -32.78 -47.85
N ALA A 8 -0.19 -32.96 -48.54
CA ALA A 8 -1.47 -32.36 -48.12
C ALA A 8 -1.97 -32.82 -46.74
N VAL A 9 -1.59 -34.02 -46.28
CA VAL A 9 -1.98 -34.57 -44.97
C VAL A 9 -0.93 -34.29 -43.89
N ILE A 10 0.36 -34.33 -44.21
CA ILE A 10 1.44 -34.06 -43.24
C ILE A 10 1.54 -32.56 -42.94
N THR A 11 1.30 -31.69 -43.92
CA THR A 11 1.43 -30.23 -43.74
C THR A 11 0.48 -29.71 -42.64
N PRO A 12 -0.83 -30.04 -42.60
CA PRO A 12 -1.73 -29.65 -41.51
C PRO A 12 -1.39 -30.28 -40.15
N ILE A 13 -0.80 -31.48 -40.12
CA ILE A 13 -0.42 -32.15 -38.88
C ILE A 13 0.86 -31.53 -38.30
N VAL A 14 1.86 -31.25 -39.13
CA VAL A 14 3.12 -30.63 -38.71
C VAL A 14 2.93 -29.14 -38.43
N PHE A 15 2.21 -28.41 -39.29
CA PHE A 15 1.85 -27.02 -39.03
C PHE A 15 0.85 -26.91 -37.87
N GLY A 16 -0.07 -27.86 -37.72
CA GLY A 16 -0.99 -27.93 -36.57
C GLY A 16 -0.24 -28.19 -35.26
N ALA A 17 0.73 -29.12 -35.24
CA ALA A 17 1.57 -29.36 -34.08
C ALA A 17 2.49 -28.17 -33.77
N ALA A 18 3.06 -27.52 -34.79
CA ALA A 18 3.85 -26.29 -34.62
C ALA A 18 2.98 -25.13 -34.10
N TRP A 19 1.74 -25.01 -34.56
CA TRP A 19 0.79 -23.99 -34.12
C TRP A 19 0.29 -24.25 -32.69
N ILE A 20 0.04 -25.51 -32.33
CA ILE A 20 -0.27 -25.91 -30.95
C ILE A 20 0.94 -25.66 -30.04
N GLY A 21 2.16 -25.94 -30.51
CA GLY A 21 3.39 -25.62 -29.80
C GLY A 21 3.56 -24.12 -29.57
N GLU A 22 3.36 -23.30 -30.60
CA GLU A 22 3.38 -21.84 -30.50
C GLU A 22 2.32 -21.31 -29.52
N LEU A 23 1.09 -21.85 -29.57
CA LEU A 23 0.03 -21.52 -28.61
C LEU A 23 0.40 -21.91 -27.18
N TYR A 24 1.02 -23.08 -27.00
CA TYR A 24 1.50 -23.55 -25.70
C TYR A 24 2.61 -22.64 -25.14
N TYR A 25 3.57 -22.23 -25.96
CA TYR A 25 4.62 -21.29 -25.51
C TYR A 25 4.06 -19.91 -25.18
N ARG A 26 3.06 -19.42 -25.93
CA ARG A 26 2.35 -18.17 -25.61
C ARG A 26 1.56 -18.27 -24.31
N GLU A 27 0.91 -19.40 -24.05
CA GLU A 27 0.21 -19.65 -22.80
C GLU A 27 1.19 -19.66 -21.62
N LEU A 28 2.34 -20.31 -21.77
CA LEU A 28 3.38 -20.30 -20.74
C LEU A 28 3.93 -18.90 -20.47
N ASP A 29 4.23 -18.12 -21.50
CA ASP A 29 4.70 -16.73 -21.36
C ASP A 29 3.64 -15.83 -20.70
N TRP A 30 2.36 -16.02 -21.05
CA TRP A 30 1.24 -15.34 -20.40
C TRP A 30 1.13 -15.69 -18.92
N GLN A 31 1.23 -16.98 -18.57
CA GLN A 31 1.20 -17.44 -17.17
C GLN A 31 2.39 -16.90 -16.37
N GLU A 32 3.60 -16.90 -16.94
CA GLU A 32 4.78 -16.32 -16.30
C GLU A 32 4.60 -14.81 -16.07
N THR A 33 4.06 -14.10 -17.06
CA THR A 33 3.70 -12.67 -16.95
C THR A 33 2.74 -12.41 -15.80
N GLN A 34 1.69 -13.22 -15.71
CA GLN A 34 0.66 -13.09 -14.69
C GLN A 34 1.23 -13.36 -13.28
N ILE A 35 2.06 -14.39 -13.13
CA ILE A 35 2.72 -14.72 -11.86
C ILE A 35 3.61 -13.56 -11.37
N ILE A 36 4.38 -12.95 -12.28
CA ILE A 36 5.24 -11.81 -11.93
C ILE A 36 4.38 -10.63 -11.48
N LEU A 37 3.34 -10.30 -12.25
CA LEU A 37 2.39 -9.23 -11.94
C LEU A 37 1.78 -9.40 -10.54
N ASP A 38 1.30 -10.60 -10.24
CA ASP A 38 0.61 -10.91 -8.98
C ASP A 38 1.56 -10.87 -7.79
N ASN A 39 2.77 -11.42 -7.93
CA ASN A 39 3.80 -11.35 -6.89
C ASN A 39 4.20 -9.91 -6.56
N THR A 40 4.33 -9.07 -7.59
CA THR A 40 4.63 -7.65 -7.43
C THR A 40 3.50 -6.90 -6.74
N ALA A 41 2.25 -7.19 -7.09
CA ALA A 41 1.07 -6.62 -6.41
C ALA A 41 1.00 -7.04 -4.93
N ILE A 42 1.26 -8.31 -4.62
CA ILE A 42 1.31 -8.83 -3.23
C ILE A 42 2.36 -8.06 -2.42
N ARG A 43 3.56 -7.85 -2.96
CA ARG A 43 4.64 -7.11 -2.28
C ARG A 43 4.26 -5.65 -1.99
N LEU A 44 3.62 -4.96 -2.94
CA LEU A 44 3.06 -3.63 -2.71
C LEU A 44 2.04 -3.65 -1.56
N GLY A 45 1.12 -4.62 -1.59
CA GLY A 45 0.10 -4.78 -0.57
C GLY A 45 0.69 -5.03 0.83
N GLN A 46 1.71 -5.88 0.93
CA GLN A 46 2.39 -6.18 2.18
C GLN A 46 3.12 -4.95 2.76
N ASN A 47 3.84 -4.20 1.92
CA ASN A 47 4.53 -2.99 2.35
C ASN A 47 3.54 -1.90 2.85
N ASP A 48 2.43 -1.74 2.15
CA ASP A 48 1.37 -0.82 2.55
C ASP A 48 0.74 -1.28 3.88
N LEU A 49 0.45 -2.58 4.02
CA LEU A 49 -0.11 -3.15 5.25
C LEU A 49 0.81 -2.92 6.46
N GLU A 50 2.12 -3.16 6.32
CA GLU A 50 3.10 -2.86 7.36
C GLU A 50 3.08 -1.37 7.75
N THR A 51 3.03 -0.50 6.75
CA THR A 51 2.97 0.95 6.95
C THR A 51 1.70 1.36 7.71
N VAL A 52 0.55 0.81 7.31
CA VAL A 52 -0.75 1.00 7.98
C VAL A 52 -0.68 0.55 9.45
N GLN A 53 -0.15 -0.64 9.70
CA GLN A 53 -0.07 -1.20 11.04
C GLN A 53 0.81 -0.34 11.96
N ARG A 54 1.93 0.18 11.45
CA ARG A 54 2.80 1.10 12.21
C ARG A 54 2.09 2.41 12.56
N ILE A 55 1.38 3.01 11.60
CA ILE A 55 0.58 4.22 11.85
C ILE A 55 -0.48 3.95 12.93
N GLU A 56 -1.14 2.79 12.88
CA GLU A 56 -2.15 2.42 13.88
C GLU A 56 -1.54 2.24 15.28
N GLN A 57 -0.35 1.64 15.38
CA GLN A 57 0.40 1.52 16.64
C GLN A 57 0.81 2.89 17.19
N ASP A 58 1.33 3.79 16.35
CA ASP A 58 1.69 5.15 16.75
C ASP A 58 0.47 5.93 17.24
N ARG A 59 -0.68 5.78 16.55
CA ARG A 59 -1.96 6.36 16.98
C ARG A 59 -2.41 5.83 18.33
N LYS A 60 -2.30 4.52 18.59
CA LYS A 60 -2.64 3.93 19.90
C LYS A 60 -1.76 4.53 21.00
N THR A 61 -0.46 4.69 20.74
CA THR A 61 0.48 5.35 21.66
C THR A 61 0.05 6.79 21.96
N ILE A 62 -0.27 7.58 20.94
CA ILE A 62 -0.70 8.97 21.10
C ILE A 62 -2.02 9.05 21.89
N LYS A 63 -2.99 8.18 21.60
CA LYS A 63 -4.26 8.11 22.35
C LYS A 63 -4.04 7.83 23.84
N LEU A 64 -3.04 7.05 24.21
CA LEU A 64 -2.70 6.81 25.62
C LEU A 64 -2.04 8.03 26.30
N LEU A 65 -1.39 8.90 25.52
CA LEU A 65 -0.75 10.12 26.03
C LEU A 65 -1.76 11.27 26.22
N HIS A 66 -2.83 11.32 25.42
CA HIS A 66 -3.85 12.38 25.48
C HIS A 66 -4.52 12.54 26.85
N PRO A 67 -4.95 11.48 27.55
CA PRO A 67 -5.50 11.61 28.91
C PRO A 67 -4.52 12.27 29.88
N LYS A 68 -3.23 11.89 29.83
CA LYS A 68 -2.19 12.49 30.67
C LYS A 68 -1.96 13.96 30.31
N PHE A 69 -2.02 14.28 29.02
CA PHE A 69 -1.95 15.65 28.55
C PHE A 69 -3.12 16.49 29.07
N HIS A 70 -4.35 15.99 28.99
CA HIS A 70 -5.53 16.68 29.53
C HIS A 70 -5.45 16.87 31.06
N GLN A 71 -5.03 15.85 31.80
CA GLN A 71 -4.82 15.96 33.24
C GLN A 71 -3.77 17.01 33.58
N SER A 72 -2.66 17.05 32.83
CA SER A 72 -1.60 18.04 33.03
C SER A 72 -2.07 19.47 32.70
N LEU A 73 -2.92 19.63 31.67
CA LEU A 73 -3.55 20.91 31.35
C LEU A 73 -4.49 21.36 32.47
N ALA A 74 -5.39 20.50 32.93
CA ALA A 74 -6.29 20.80 34.04
C ALA A 74 -5.53 21.16 35.32
N CYS A 75 -4.49 20.40 35.67
CA CYS A 75 -3.62 20.69 36.80
C CYS A 75 -2.88 22.03 36.66
N SER A 76 -2.56 22.46 35.43
CA SER A 76 -1.89 23.74 35.20
C SER A 76 -2.78 24.96 35.48
N LEU A 77 -4.09 24.78 35.57
CA LEU A 77 -5.05 25.83 35.94
C LEU A 77 -5.06 26.12 37.44
N VAL A 78 -4.48 25.26 38.27
CA VAL A 78 -4.36 25.46 39.72
C VAL A 78 -3.07 26.22 40.03
N PRO A 79 -3.12 27.41 40.67
CA PRO A 79 -1.95 28.27 40.85
C PRO A 79 -0.75 27.59 41.52
N ALA A 80 -0.99 26.75 42.53
CA ALA A 80 0.06 26.05 43.27
C ALA A 80 0.85 25.04 42.42
N THR A 81 0.25 24.50 41.35
CA THR A 81 0.84 23.45 40.49
C THR A 81 1.09 23.93 39.06
N ALA A 82 0.75 25.18 38.75
CA ALA A 82 0.75 25.74 37.39
C ALA A 82 2.09 25.56 36.67
N ILE A 83 3.22 25.83 37.33
CA ILE A 83 4.55 25.77 36.73
C ILE A 83 4.93 24.31 36.40
N GLY A 84 4.77 23.40 37.36
CA GLY A 84 5.14 21.98 37.19
C GLY A 84 4.25 21.27 36.17
N CYS A 85 2.94 21.41 36.31
CA CYS A 85 1.97 20.81 35.40
C CYS A 85 1.99 21.45 34.01
N GLY A 86 2.25 22.76 33.91
CA GLY A 86 2.45 23.46 32.64
C GLY A 86 3.70 22.99 31.88
N LYS A 87 4.80 22.72 32.58
CA LYS A 87 6.01 22.12 31.97
C LYS A 87 5.71 20.71 31.46
N LEU A 88 5.04 19.89 32.26
CA LEU A 88 4.64 18.53 31.85
C LEU A 88 3.71 18.55 30.62
N ALA A 89 2.71 19.44 30.59
CA ALA A 89 1.81 19.60 29.46
C ALA A 89 2.55 19.97 28.17
N LYS A 90 3.52 20.91 28.24
CA LYS A 90 4.36 21.28 27.11
C LYS A 90 5.19 20.10 26.60
N THR A 91 5.80 19.33 27.51
CA THR A 91 6.57 18.13 27.16
C THR A 91 5.69 17.08 26.48
N LEU A 92 4.51 16.78 27.05
CA LEU A 92 3.57 15.81 26.47
C LEU A 92 3.09 16.25 25.09
N ARG A 93 2.79 17.54 24.90
CA ARG A 93 2.43 18.10 23.59
C ARG A 93 3.55 17.94 22.58
N ALA A 94 4.79 18.23 22.98
CA ALA A 94 5.97 18.05 22.13
C ALA A 94 6.16 16.58 21.75
N THR A 95 6.00 15.65 22.70
CA THR A 95 6.07 14.20 22.46
C THR A 95 4.99 13.75 21.48
N ILE A 96 3.72 14.15 21.67
CA ILE A 96 2.61 13.80 20.77
C ILE A 96 2.89 14.32 19.35
N ARG A 97 3.33 15.58 19.21
CA ARG A 97 3.70 16.17 17.90
C ARG A 97 4.89 15.46 17.27
N GLY A 98 5.90 15.12 18.07
CA GLY A 98 7.07 14.37 17.62
C GLY A 98 6.72 13.00 17.09
N ILE A 99 5.88 12.23 17.79
CA ILE A 99 5.40 10.92 17.33
C ILE A 99 4.60 11.08 16.03
N ASN A 100 3.66 12.04 15.97
CA ASN A 100 2.88 12.30 14.74
C ASN A 100 3.77 12.61 13.53
N HIS A 101 4.74 13.51 13.71
CA HIS A 101 5.66 13.89 12.64
C HIS A 101 6.53 12.70 12.20
N ALA A 102 7.13 11.99 13.16
CA ALA A 102 7.94 10.80 12.87
C ALA A 102 7.13 9.70 12.17
N SER A 103 5.89 9.48 12.60
CA SER A 103 4.98 8.51 11.99
C SER A 103 4.69 8.87 10.52
N GLY A 104 4.39 10.14 10.24
CA GLY A 104 4.16 10.62 8.87
C GLY A 104 5.39 10.48 7.97
N VAL A 105 6.57 10.84 8.47
CA VAL A 105 7.83 10.69 7.73
C VAL A 105 8.13 9.21 7.45
N LYS A 106 8.02 8.34 8.46
CA LYS A 106 8.24 6.90 8.31
C LYS A 106 7.24 6.27 7.34
N ALA A 107 5.97 6.68 7.39
CA ALA A 107 4.95 6.19 6.48
C ALA A 107 5.27 6.56 5.02
N LYS A 108 5.66 7.81 4.78
CA LYS A 108 6.09 8.26 3.45
C LYS A 108 7.31 7.48 2.94
N LEU A 109 8.34 7.34 3.77
CA LEU A 109 9.56 6.60 3.39
C LEU A 109 9.29 5.10 3.17
N GLY A 110 8.42 4.49 3.99
CA GLY A 110 8.00 3.10 3.81
C GLY A 110 7.26 2.88 2.50
N TRP A 111 6.33 3.78 2.20
CA TRP A 111 5.60 3.80 0.93
C TRP A 111 6.54 3.96 -0.27
N GLU A 112 7.41 4.98 -0.27
CA GLU A 112 8.42 5.20 -1.33
C GLU A 112 9.33 3.98 -1.52
N ARG A 113 9.81 3.38 -0.43
CA ARG A 113 10.65 2.17 -0.47
C ARG A 113 9.94 0.98 -1.12
N GLY A 114 8.70 0.70 -0.72
CA GLY A 114 7.92 -0.39 -1.31
C GLY A 114 7.73 -0.22 -2.81
N THR A 115 7.44 1.01 -3.24
CA THR A 115 7.31 1.31 -4.66
C THR A 115 8.63 1.17 -5.43
N ALA A 116 9.75 1.59 -4.85
CA ALA A 116 11.06 1.46 -5.49
C ALA A 116 11.49 -0.01 -5.66
N ILE A 117 11.16 -0.88 -4.70
CA ILE A 117 11.42 -2.32 -4.81
C ILE A 117 10.63 -2.90 -5.98
N VAL A 118 9.37 -2.53 -6.11
CA VAL A 118 8.48 -2.98 -7.19
C VAL A 118 8.90 -2.44 -8.55
N ASP A 119 9.27 -1.16 -8.63
CA ASP A 119 9.83 -0.56 -9.84
C ASP A 119 11.08 -1.34 -10.31
N HIS A 120 11.94 -1.74 -9.36
CA HIS A 120 13.13 -2.55 -9.66
C HIS A 120 12.80 -3.97 -10.13
N GLU A 121 11.80 -4.62 -9.53
CA GLU A 121 11.34 -5.95 -9.93
C GLU A 121 10.73 -5.94 -11.33
N ILE A 122 9.91 -4.94 -11.63
CA ILE A 122 9.33 -4.71 -12.96
C ILE A 122 10.43 -4.49 -14.00
N ASN A 123 11.42 -3.64 -13.70
CA ASN A 123 12.49 -3.31 -14.64
C ASN A 123 13.46 -4.48 -14.92
N LYS A 124 13.49 -5.49 -14.03
CA LYS A 124 14.27 -6.71 -14.25
C LYS A 124 13.55 -7.73 -15.12
N SER A 125 12.23 -7.64 -15.25
CA SER A 125 11.49 -8.58 -16.08
C SER A 125 11.75 -8.29 -17.56
N PRO A 126 11.95 -9.33 -18.39
CA PRO A 126 11.96 -9.17 -19.85
C PRO A 126 10.62 -8.67 -20.40
N GLN A 127 9.53 -8.88 -19.65
CA GLN A 127 8.19 -8.38 -19.98
C GLN A 127 8.05 -6.92 -19.53
N LYS A 128 7.41 -6.11 -20.38
CA LYS A 128 7.22 -4.67 -20.10
C LYS A 128 6.00 -4.48 -19.19
N PHE A 129 6.21 -4.22 -17.91
CA PHE A 129 5.14 -3.77 -17.02
C PHE A 129 5.12 -2.25 -16.85
N MET A 130 3.96 -1.72 -16.48
CA MET A 130 3.75 -0.33 -16.10
C MET A 130 3.18 -0.24 -14.70
N LEU A 131 3.81 0.56 -13.85
CA LEU A 131 3.27 0.99 -12.57
C LEU A 131 2.88 2.47 -12.67
N GLU A 132 1.59 2.75 -12.59
CA GLU A 132 1.07 4.09 -12.31
C GLU A 132 0.80 4.20 -10.82
N ARG A 133 1.19 5.33 -10.20
CA ARG A 133 0.99 5.58 -8.78
C ARG A 133 0.52 7.00 -8.53
N THR A 134 -0.28 7.20 -7.48
CA THR A 134 -0.48 8.56 -6.95
C THR A 134 0.84 9.08 -6.41
N THR A 135 1.05 10.39 -6.44
CA THR A 135 2.26 11.02 -5.90
C THR A 135 2.25 11.16 -4.38
N GLU A 136 1.10 10.94 -3.73
CA GLU A 136 0.93 11.19 -2.30
C GLU A 136 0.17 10.05 -1.60
N LEU A 137 0.72 9.62 -0.46
CA LEU A 137 0.00 8.81 0.51
C LEU A 137 -1.01 9.71 1.25
N VAL A 138 -2.30 9.53 0.99
CA VAL A 138 -3.37 10.36 1.58
C VAL A 138 -3.58 9.99 3.06
N LEU A 139 -2.86 10.70 3.93
CA LEU A 139 -2.99 10.62 5.38
C LEU A 139 -3.83 11.79 5.89
N ARG A 140 -4.89 11.51 6.67
CA ARG A 140 -5.67 12.53 7.37
C ARG A 140 -5.20 12.64 8.82
N GLN A 141 -5.23 13.84 9.39
CA GLN A 141 -5.00 14.04 10.83
C GLN A 141 -6.30 13.80 11.59
N ALA A 142 -6.33 12.81 12.48
CA ALA A 142 -7.37 12.71 13.49
C ALA A 142 -7.10 13.76 14.56
N ARG A 143 -8.15 14.44 15.03
CA ARG A 143 -8.05 15.45 16.09
C ARG A 143 -8.81 14.99 17.32
N CYS A 144 -8.29 15.35 18.49
CA CYS A 144 -8.97 15.16 19.75
C CYS A 144 -10.24 16.01 19.81
N SER A 145 -11.37 15.42 20.18
CA SER A 145 -12.63 16.14 20.38
C SER A 145 -12.59 17.07 21.59
N VAL A 146 -11.71 16.82 22.56
CA VAL A 146 -11.60 17.59 23.81
C VAL A 146 -10.68 18.80 23.64
N CYS A 147 -9.46 18.58 23.13
CA CYS A 147 -8.44 19.64 23.08
C CYS A 147 -8.10 20.14 21.66
N GLY A 148 -8.67 19.54 20.61
CA GLY A 148 -8.43 19.91 19.22
C GLY A 148 -7.04 19.55 18.66
N GLU A 149 -6.12 19.05 19.50
CA GLU A 149 -4.78 18.62 19.07
C GLU A 149 -4.82 17.33 18.25
N VAL A 150 -3.78 17.09 17.46
CA VAL A 150 -3.69 15.90 16.60
C VAL A 150 -3.53 14.64 17.46
N GLU A 151 -4.46 13.70 17.30
CA GLU A 151 -4.55 12.40 17.99
C GLU A 151 -3.87 11.26 17.25
N GLY A 152 -3.32 11.53 16.09
CA GLY A 152 -2.73 10.52 15.22
C GLY A 152 -3.02 10.80 13.77
N LEU A 153 -2.25 10.14 12.91
CA LEU A 153 -2.58 10.02 11.50
C LEU A 153 -3.59 8.87 11.32
N ILE A 154 -4.51 9.05 10.38
CA ILE A 154 -5.49 8.05 9.99
C ILE A 154 -5.51 7.91 8.47
N LEU A 155 -5.71 6.69 8.01
CA LEU A 155 -6.06 6.42 6.63
C LEU A 155 -7.57 6.58 6.47
N THR A 156 -7.98 7.25 5.41
CA THR A 156 -9.37 7.34 5.02
C THR A 156 -9.88 5.91 4.72
N ASN A 157 -10.91 5.44 5.42
CA ASN A 157 -11.49 4.09 5.25
C ASN A 157 -10.54 2.90 5.51
N LEU A 158 -9.87 2.91 6.68
CA LEU A 158 -8.94 1.88 7.15
C LEU A 158 -9.43 0.42 7.01
N GLU A 159 -10.71 0.13 7.29
CA GLU A 159 -11.26 -1.24 7.19
C GLU A 159 -11.44 -1.69 5.73
N GLN A 160 -11.78 -0.76 4.84
CA GLN A 160 -11.86 -1.03 3.39
C GLN A 160 -10.46 -1.17 2.79
N ALA A 161 -9.49 -0.38 3.28
CA ALA A 161 -8.08 -0.54 2.96
C ALA A 161 -7.54 -1.90 3.43
N LYS A 162 -7.81 -2.30 4.68
CA LYS A 162 -7.38 -3.59 5.24
C LYS A 162 -7.99 -4.78 4.49
N SER A 163 -9.29 -4.75 4.21
CA SER A 163 -9.96 -5.82 3.45
C SER A 163 -9.42 -5.95 2.03
N ARG A 164 -9.17 -4.84 1.33
CA ARG A 164 -8.59 -4.86 -0.02
C ARG A 164 -7.12 -5.28 -0.04
N LEU A 165 -6.31 -4.81 0.92
CA LEU A 165 -4.92 -5.26 1.07
C LEU A 165 -4.86 -6.76 1.42
N PHE A 166 -5.81 -7.24 2.21
CA PHE A 166 -5.95 -8.67 2.50
C PHE A 166 -6.41 -9.48 1.27
N GLU A 167 -7.33 -8.95 0.46
CA GLU A 167 -7.71 -9.58 -0.80
C GLU A 167 -6.55 -9.64 -1.80
N MET A 168 -5.69 -8.62 -1.84
CA MET A 168 -4.47 -8.65 -2.66
C MET A 168 -3.48 -9.71 -2.18
N ASP A 169 -3.21 -9.78 -0.87
CA ASP A 169 -2.33 -10.79 -0.26
C ASP A 169 -2.83 -12.22 -0.52
N LYS A 170 -4.15 -12.42 -0.69
CA LYS A 170 -4.76 -13.74 -0.83
C LYS A 170 -5.17 -14.15 -2.23
N ARG A 171 -5.44 -13.20 -3.14
CA ARG A 171 -6.09 -13.50 -4.43
C ARG A 171 -5.31 -13.07 -5.66
N GLY A 172 -4.21 -12.32 -5.53
CA GLY A 172 -3.40 -11.93 -6.70
C GLY A 172 -4.25 -11.30 -7.80
N LEU A 173 -5.25 -10.48 -7.45
CA LEU A 173 -6.09 -9.84 -8.46
C LEU A 173 -5.25 -8.76 -9.15
N SER A 174 -5.16 -8.85 -10.49
CA SER A 174 -4.34 -8.07 -11.44
C SER A 174 -4.62 -6.56 -11.49
N THR A 175 -5.09 -5.99 -10.39
CA THR A 175 -5.98 -4.85 -10.40
C THR A 175 -5.47 -3.69 -9.58
N SER A 176 -5.75 -2.51 -10.11
CA SER A 176 -5.59 -1.22 -9.48
C SER A 176 -6.06 -1.20 -8.02
N VAL A 177 -5.28 -0.55 -7.17
CA VAL A 177 -5.49 -0.54 -5.72
C VAL A 177 -5.80 0.88 -5.30
N SER A 178 -6.90 1.11 -4.59
CA SER A 178 -7.28 2.44 -4.07
C SER A 178 -7.49 2.36 -2.56
N LEU A 179 -6.80 3.22 -1.81
CA LEU A 179 -6.99 3.41 -0.37
C LEU A 179 -7.80 4.68 -0.04
N VAL A 180 -8.59 5.20 -0.99
CA VAL A 180 -9.33 6.47 -0.83
C VAL A 180 -10.84 6.21 -0.81
N SER A 181 -11.54 6.80 0.15
CA SER A 181 -12.99 6.99 0.08
C SER A 181 -13.39 8.33 0.70
N GLU A 182 -13.61 9.30 -0.19
CA GLU A 182 -14.71 10.25 -0.21
C GLU A 182 -14.57 11.07 -1.52
N GLY A 183 -15.44 10.82 -2.50
CA GLY A 183 -15.72 11.73 -3.61
C GLY A 183 -15.01 11.53 -4.97
N ALA A 184 -13.86 10.85 -5.06
CA ALA A 184 -13.24 10.53 -6.35
C ALA A 184 -12.35 9.28 -6.23
N SER A 185 -12.64 8.23 -7.00
CA SER A 185 -11.81 7.01 -7.02
C SER A 185 -10.44 7.31 -7.63
N ARG A 186 -9.48 7.72 -6.82
CA ARG A 186 -8.06 7.74 -7.20
C ARG A 186 -7.42 6.45 -6.70
N TRP A 187 -6.90 5.65 -7.62
CA TRP A 187 -6.10 4.48 -7.32
C TRP A 187 -4.75 4.94 -6.79
N ASN A 188 -4.28 4.38 -5.67
CA ASN A 188 -2.92 4.62 -5.19
C ASN A 188 -1.89 3.96 -6.13
N TYR A 189 -2.26 2.83 -6.73
CA TYR A 189 -1.47 2.13 -7.73
C TYR A 189 -2.34 1.54 -8.84
N ARG A 190 -1.77 1.42 -10.03
CA ARG A 190 -2.26 0.58 -11.10
C ARG A 190 -1.05 -0.10 -11.74
N LEU A 191 -1.08 -1.43 -11.79
CA LEU A 191 -0.01 -2.26 -12.35
C LEU A 191 -0.59 -3.07 -13.52
N TRP A 192 0.06 -3.07 -14.67
CA TRP A 192 -0.37 -3.84 -15.84
C TRP A 192 0.80 -4.16 -16.78
N ALA A 193 0.66 -5.21 -17.59
CA ALA A 193 1.59 -5.51 -18.69
C ALA A 193 1.28 -4.63 -19.92
N LYS A 194 2.32 -4.17 -20.64
CA LYS A 194 2.22 -3.41 -21.90
C LYS A 194 1.95 -4.31 -23.10
#